data_AF-A0A239A6Q3-F1
#
_entry.id   AF-A0A239A6Q3-F1
#
_cell.length_a   1.000
_cell.length_b   1.000
_cell.length_c   1.000
_cell.angle_alpha   90.00
_cell.angle_beta   90.00
_cell.angle_gamma   90.00
#
_symmetry.space_group_name_H-M   'P 1'
#
loop_
_entity.id
_entity.type
_entity.pdbx_description
1 polymer ?
#
loop_
_entity_poly.entity_id
_entity_poly.type
_entity_poly.pdbx_seq_one_letter_code
_entity_poly.pdbx_strand_id
1 'polypeptide(L)'
;EAGLPTAELCRKHGLSPATFYKLKARYGGMDLSDDRHWNAIGPRDNGDAAEAAEDENANLKRLVADVMLYNAVLKDLLGKP
;
A
#
# COMPACT_ATOMS: atom_id res chain seq x y z
N GLU A 1 23.68 -11.34 -3.64
CA GLU A 1 23.74 -12.06 -2.36
C GLU A 1 25.04 -11.77 -1.60
N ALA A 2 25.29 -10.51 -1.21
CA ALA A 2 26.36 -10.18 -0.27
C ALA A 2 25.69 -9.51 0.94
N GLY A 3 25.11 -10.34 1.80
CA GLY A 3 24.46 -9.92 3.03
C GLY A 3 25.26 -10.33 4.26
N LEU A 4 25.03 -9.64 5.39
CA LEU A 4 25.56 -10.06 6.69
C LEU A 4 25.18 -11.52 6.98
N PRO A 5 26.07 -12.32 7.60
CA PRO A 5 25.73 -13.65 8.06
C PRO A 5 24.48 -13.62 8.94
N THR A 6 23.55 -14.56 8.73
CA THR A 6 22.29 -14.64 9.49
C THR A 6 22.50 -14.60 11.00
N ALA A 7 23.56 -15.24 11.50
CA ALA A 7 23.92 -15.23 12.92
C ALA A 7 24.22 -13.82 13.45
N GLU A 8 24.90 -12.99 12.65
CA GLU A 8 25.21 -11.61 13.01
C GLU A 8 23.96 -10.73 13.00
N LEU A 9 23.09 -10.93 12.01
CA LEU A 9 21.81 -10.24 11.93
C LEU A 9 20.89 -10.59 13.11
N CYS A 10 20.84 -11.88 13.46
CA CYS A 10 20.11 -12.37 14.62
C CYS A 10 20.62 -11.72 15.92
N ARG A 11 21.95 -11.69 16.11
CA ARG A 11 22.57 -11.05 17.28
C ARG A 11 22.30 -9.54 17.33
N LYS A 12 22.42 -8.85 16.19
CA LYS A 12 22.20 -7.40 16.09
C LYS A 12 20.78 -6.99 16.43
N HIS A 13 19.80 -7.80 16.04
CA HIS A 13 18.38 -7.49 16.21
C HIS A 13 17.72 -8.26 17.37
N GLY A 14 18.49 -8.99 18.18
CA GLY A 14 17.95 -9.78 19.30
C GLY A 14 16.99 -10.89 18.85
N LEU A 15 17.13 -11.38 17.62
CA LEU A 15 16.28 -12.41 17.05
C LEU A 15 16.91 -13.79 17.26
N SER A 16 16.07 -14.79 17.53
CA SER A 16 16.51 -16.17 17.37
C SER A 16 16.62 -16.51 15.88
N PRO A 17 17.53 -17.43 15.47
CA PRO A 17 17.59 -17.91 14.10
C PRO A 17 16.25 -18.48 13.60
N ALA A 18 15.52 -19.17 14.47
CA ALA A 18 14.20 -19.70 14.15
C ALA A 18 13.19 -18.58 13.83
N THR A 19 13.17 -17.51 14.62
CA THR A 19 12.34 -16.33 14.38
C THR A 19 12.74 -15.64 13.07
N PHE A 20 14.04 -15.50 12.81
CA PHE A 20 14.53 -14.90 11.57
C PHE A 20 14.04 -15.65 10.33
N TYR A 21 14.18 -16.98 10.30
CA TYR A 21 13.72 -17.76 9.15
C TYR A 21 12.19 -17.78 9.03
N LYS A 22 11.45 -17.74 10.14
CA LYS A 22 9.99 -17.58 10.11
C LYS A 22 9.58 -16.25 9.47
N LEU A 23 10.25 -15.16 9.83
CA LEU A 23 10.03 -13.84 9.22
C LEU A 23 10.47 -13.82 7.75
N LYS A 24 11.64 -14.38 7.43
CA LYS A 24 12.13 -14.48 6.04
C LYS A 24 11.18 -15.30 5.16
N ALA A 25 10.61 -16.39 5.65
CA ALA A 25 9.62 -17.17 4.91
C ALA A 25 8.32 -16.40 4.69
N ARG A 26 7.92 -15.56 5.66
CA ARG A 26 6.69 -14.75 5.56
C ARG A 26 6.87 -13.51 4.69
N TYR A 27 8.02 -12.84 4.74
CA TYR A 27 8.21 -11.50 4.17
C TYR A 27 9.35 -11.40 3.15
N GLY A 28 10.23 -12.40 3.05
CA GLY A 28 11.51 -12.30 2.34
C GLY A 28 11.43 -12.33 0.80
N GLY A 29 10.25 -12.51 0.22
CA GLY A 29 10.00 -12.45 -1.22
C GLY A 29 8.90 -11.46 -1.61
N MET A 30 8.48 -10.59 -0.70
CA MET A 30 7.44 -9.59 -0.95
C MET A 30 8.07 -8.30 -1.47
N ASP A 31 7.56 -7.82 -2.61
CA ASP A 31 7.86 -6.48 -3.12
C ASP A 31 6.94 -5.47 -2.44
N LEU A 32 7.51 -4.39 -1.87
CA LEU A 32 6.79 -3.47 -0.98
C LEU A 32 5.85 -2.50 -1.71
N SER A 33 5.86 -2.49 -3.04
CA SER A 33 5.24 -1.44 -3.87
C SER A 33 3.85 -1.77 -4.42
N ASP A 34 3.32 -2.98 -4.24
CA ASP A 34 2.05 -3.40 -4.86
C ASP A 34 0.90 -3.31 -3.86
N ASP A 35 -0.25 -2.71 -4.19
CA ASP A 35 -1.39 -2.59 -3.25
C ASP A 35 -1.92 -3.98 -2.81
N ARG A 36 -1.73 -4.99 -3.66
CA ARG A 36 -1.92 -6.42 -3.35
C ARG A 36 -1.09 -6.93 -2.16
N HIS A 37 -0.03 -6.21 -1.78
CA HIS A 37 0.82 -6.49 -0.64
C HIS A 37 0.05 -6.33 0.66
N TRP A 38 -0.75 -5.27 0.86
CA TRP A 38 -1.50 -5.08 2.11
C TRP A 38 -2.43 -6.26 2.41
N ASN A 39 -3.02 -6.83 1.36
CA ASN A 39 -3.88 -8.02 1.42
C ASN A 39 -3.14 -9.30 1.82
N ALA A 40 -1.82 -9.37 1.57
CA ALA A 40 -1.00 -10.55 1.83
C ALA A 40 -0.33 -10.54 3.23
N ILE A 41 -0.14 -9.36 3.84
CA ILE A 41 0.54 -9.21 5.14
C ILE A 41 -0.38 -9.01 6.34
N GLY A 42 -1.62 -8.56 6.12
CA GLY A 42 -2.62 -8.39 7.18
C GLY A 42 -3.25 -9.72 7.66
N PRO A 43 -3.94 -9.72 8.81
CA PRO A 43 -4.97 -10.71 9.13
C PRO A 43 -5.91 -10.93 7.93
N ARG A 44 -6.48 -12.13 7.75
CA ARG A 44 -7.30 -12.52 6.58
C ARG A 44 -8.51 -11.58 6.34
N ASP A 45 -8.85 -10.83 7.36
CA ASP A 45 -9.88 -9.83 7.53
C ASP A 45 -9.50 -8.42 7.03
N ASN A 46 -8.22 -8.17 6.70
CA ASN A 46 -7.79 -6.89 6.11
C ASN A 46 -7.99 -6.83 4.59
N GLY A 47 -8.18 -7.96 3.91
CA GLY A 47 -8.36 -8.01 2.45
C GLY A 47 -9.62 -7.26 2.02
N ASP A 48 -10.74 -7.53 2.69
CA ASP A 48 -12.03 -6.89 2.40
C ASP A 48 -11.99 -5.38 2.69
N ALA A 49 -11.25 -4.97 3.73
CA ALA A 49 -11.09 -3.55 4.09
C ALA A 49 -10.21 -2.80 3.08
N ALA A 50 -9.24 -3.47 2.48
CA ALA A 50 -8.38 -2.88 1.45
C ALA A 50 -9.12 -2.68 0.14
N GLU A 51 -9.85 -3.71 -0.31
CA GLU A 51 -10.68 -3.65 -1.50
C GLU A 51 -11.72 -2.54 -1.38
N ALA A 52 -12.39 -2.45 -0.24
CA ALA A 52 -13.31 -1.34 0.05
C ALA A 52 -12.62 0.04 0.02
N ALA A 53 -11.37 0.15 0.49
CA ALA A 53 -10.62 1.39 0.46
C ALA A 53 -10.17 1.77 -0.96
N GLU A 54 -9.79 0.79 -1.79
CA GLU A 54 -9.46 0.99 -3.21
C GLU A 54 -10.68 1.46 -4.01
N ASP A 55 -11.82 0.81 -3.80
CA ASP A 55 -13.09 1.17 -4.43
C ASP A 55 -13.54 2.59 -4.06
N GLU A 56 -13.47 2.93 -2.76
CA GLU A 56 -13.81 4.27 -2.30
C GLU A 56 -12.86 5.33 -2.87
N ASN A 57 -11.56 5.02 -2.97
CA ASN A 57 -10.59 5.92 -3.57
C ASN A 57 -10.87 6.15 -5.07
N ALA A 58 -11.29 5.10 -5.80
CA ALA A 58 -11.71 5.23 -7.19
C ALA A 58 -12.95 6.11 -7.32
N ASN A 59 -13.95 5.94 -6.45
CA ASN A 59 -15.16 6.77 -6.40
C ASN A 59 -14.83 8.23 -6.09
N LEU A 60 -13.99 8.48 -5.10
CA LEU A 60 -13.56 9.83 -4.70
C LEU A 60 -12.81 10.54 -5.84
N LYS A 61 -11.88 9.85 -6.51
CA LYS A 61 -11.16 10.41 -7.67
C LYS A 61 -12.13 10.82 -8.79
N ARG A 62 -13.14 9.99 -9.05
CA ARG A 62 -14.18 10.30 -10.04
C ARG A 62 -14.98 11.54 -9.64
N LEU A 63 -15.46 11.60 -8.40
CA LEU A 63 -16.23 12.73 -7.90
C LEU A 63 -15.42 14.05 -7.96
N VAL A 64 -14.15 13.99 -7.58
CA VAL A 64 -13.24 15.15 -7.67
C VAL A 64 -13.09 15.60 -9.13
N ALA A 65 -12.92 14.68 -10.07
CA ALA A 65 -12.83 15.01 -11.49
C ALA A 65 -14.11 15.69 -12.01
N ASP A 66 -15.29 15.16 -11.65
CA ASP A 66 -16.58 15.75 -12.04
C ASP A 66 -16.74 17.16 -11.48
N VAL A 67 -16.44 17.37 -10.19
CA VAL A 67 -16.51 18.69 -9.54
C VAL A 67 -15.50 19.67 -10.15
N MET A 68 -14.28 19.22 -10.46
CA MET A 68 -13.29 20.06 -11.14
C MET A 68 -13.76 20.47 -12.54
N LEU A 69 -14.39 19.56 -13.29
CA LEU A 69 -14.97 19.87 -14.59
C LEU A 69 -16.10 20.91 -14.48
N TYR A 70 -17.03 20.75 -13.55
CA TYR A 70 -18.08 21.75 -13.31
C TYR A 70 -17.50 23.11 -12.93
N ASN A 71 -16.51 23.14 -12.05
CA ASN A 71 -15.85 24.38 -11.65
C ASN A 71 -15.14 25.07 -12.83
N ALA A 72 -14.50 24.31 -13.72
CA ALA A 72 -13.89 24.87 -14.92
C ALA A 72 -14.95 25.50 -15.84
N VAL A 73 -16.06 24.80 -16.10
CA VAL A 73 -17.17 25.32 -16.92
C VAL A 73 -17.79 26.57 -16.31
N LEU A 74 -18.03 26.60 -15.00
CA LEU A 74 -18.58 27.77 -14.31
C LEU A 74 -17.65 28.98 -14.41
N LYS A 75 -16.34 28.77 -14.25
CA LYS A 75 -15.34 29.84 -14.40
C LYS A 75 -15.29 30.34 -15.85
N ASP A 76 -15.38 29.46 -16.84
CA ASP A 76 -15.42 29.84 -18.26
C ASP A 76 -16.69 30.64 -18.63
N LEU A 77 -17.82 30.34 -17.99
CA LEU A 77 -19.07 31.09 -18.18
C LEU A 77 -19.03 32.46 -17.51
N LEU A 78 -18.45 32.55 -16.30
CA LEU A 78 -18.31 33.81 -15.54
C LEU A 78 -17.18 34.70 -16.07
N GLY A 79 -16.21 34.12 -16.78
CA GLY A 79 -15.06 34.82 -17.36
C GLY A 79 -15.28 35.37 -18.77
N LYS A 80 -16.46 35.16 -19.37
CA LYS A 80 -16.83 35.77 -20.65
C LYS A 80 -17.52 37.12 -20.40
N PRO A 81 -17.04 38.23 -20.99
CA PRO A 81 -17.70 39.54 -20.89
C PRO A 81 -19.07 39.56 -21.57
#